data_AF-A0A1E5K3H2-F1
#
_entry.id   AF-A0A1E5K3H2-F1
#
_cell.length_a   1.000
_cell.length_b   1.000
_cell.length_c   1.000
_cell.angle_alpha   90.00
_cell.angle_beta   90.00
_cell.angle_gamma   90.00
#
_symmetry.space_group_name_H-M   'P 1'
#
loop_
_entity.id
_entity.type
_entity.pdbx_description
1 polymer ?
#
loop_
_entity_poly.entity_id
_entity_poly.type
_entity_poly.pdbx_seq_one_letter_code
_entity_poly.pdbx_strand_id
1 'polypeptide(L)' 'MNHKLFILRREKRMNQEKTAKFLGIDKQTYYRKESGRGEFTISEAKRLCKLFGCTLNDLFWSEDDAS' A
#
# COMPACT_ATOMS: atom_id res chain seq x y z
N MET A 1 -7.17 -5.73 -6.25
CA MET A 1 -5.99 -5.99 -5.40
C MET A 1 -4.87 -5.05 -5.81
N ASN A 2 -4.21 -4.41 -4.84
CA ASN A 2 -3.05 -3.56 -5.06
C ASN A 2 -1.80 -4.43 -5.29
N HIS A 3 -1.66 -4.96 -6.52
CA HIS A 3 -0.61 -5.92 -6.88
C HIS A 3 0.81 -5.35 -6.66
N LYS A 4 1.04 -4.09 -7.04
CA LYS A 4 2.33 -3.40 -6.84
C LYS A 4 2.70 -3.34 -5.35
N LEU A 5 1.76 -2.92 -4.50
CA LEU A 5 1.94 -2.88 -3.05
C LEU A 5 2.22 -4.27 -2.47
N PHE A 6 1.48 -5.29 -2.91
CA PHE A 6 1.68 -6.67 -2.45
C PHE A 6 3.10 -7.17 -2.74
N ILE A 7 3.58 -6.99 -3.98
CA ILE A 7 4.92 -7.39 -4.40
C ILE A 7 5.97 -6.65 -3.58
N LEU A 8 5.90 -5.32 -3.53
CA LEU A 8 6.85 -4.47 -2.82
C LEU A 8 6.92 -4.83 -1.32
N ARG A 9 5.77 -5.04 -0.68
CA ARG A 9 5.71 -5.44 0.73
C ARG A 9 6.43 -6.77 0.96
N ARG A 10 6.26 -7.73 0.05
CA ARG A 10 6.89 -9.06 0.13
C ARG A 10 8.39 -9.00 -0.12
N GLU A 11 8.84 -8.20 -1.08
CA GLU A 11 10.27 -7.96 -1.34
C GLU A 11 10.97 -7.33 -0.14
N LYS A 12 10.28 -6.41 0.56
CA LYS A 12 10.76 -5.80 1.81
C LYS A 12 10.57 -6.71 3.04
N ARG A 13 10.18 -7.97 2.86
CA ARG A 13 9.94 -8.97 3.92
C ARG A 13 8.97 -8.50 5.01
N MET A 14 8.02 -7.65 4.65
CA MET A 14 6.97 -7.17 5.55
C MET A 14 5.72 -8.04 5.45
N ASN A 15 5.10 -8.31 6.60
CA ASN A 15 3.77 -8.91 6.64
C ASN A 15 2.70 -7.81 6.79
N GLN A 16 1.43 -8.18 6.60
CA GLN A 16 0.31 -7.24 6.68
C GLN A 16 0.21 -6.60 8.07
N GLU A 17 0.45 -7.38 9.14
CA GLU A 17 0.44 -6.90 10.53
C GLU A 17 1.45 -5.77 10.77
N LYS A 18 2.71 -5.95 10.37
CA LYS A 18 3.77 -4.93 10.54
C LYS A 18 3.45 -3.67 9.74
N THR A 19 2.91 -3.83 8.54
CA THR A 19 2.56 -2.69 7.67
C THR A 19 1.36 -1.92 8.22
N ALA A 20 0.34 -2.64 8.70
CA ALA A 20 -0.82 -2.06 9.37
C ALA A 20 -0.42 -1.27 10.63
N LYS A 21 0.43 -1.86 11.48
CA LYS A 21 1.01 -1.17 12.65
C LYS A 21 1.76 0.10 12.27
N PHE A 22 2.57 0.06 11.21
CA PHE A 22 3.27 1.25 10.73
C PHE A 22 2.30 2.34 10.27
N LEU A 23 1.14 1.98 9.73
CA LEU A 23 0.10 2.92 9.32
C LEU A 23 -0.83 3.37 10.47
N GLY A 24 -0.78 2.71 11.62
CA GLY A 24 -1.69 2.99 12.74
C GLY A 24 -3.12 2.53 12.48
N ILE A 25 -3.29 1.47 11.68
CA ILE A 25 -4.58 0.83 11.39
C ILE A 25 -4.52 -0.64 11.79
N ASP A 26 -5.68 -1.28 11.91
CA ASP A 26 -5.73 -2.72 12.16
C ASP A 26 -5.38 -3.54 10.90
N LYS A 27 -4.97 -4.79 11.12
CA LYS A 27 -4.58 -5.73 10.06
C LYS A 27 -5.72 -6.01 9.07
N GLN A 28 -6.97 -6.06 9.52
CA GLN A 28 -8.10 -6.37 8.66
C GLN A 28 -8.40 -5.20 7.72
N THR A 29 -8.31 -3.96 8.21
CA THR A 29 -8.38 -2.75 7.39
C THR A 29 -7.25 -2.72 6.37
N TYR A 30 -6.01 -3.03 6.76
CA TYR A 30 -4.91 -3.15 5.81
C TYR A 30 -5.18 -4.21 4.74
N TYR A 31 -5.59 -5.43 5.15
CA TYR A 31 -5.93 -6.52 4.23
C TYR A 31 -7.02 -6.11 3.23
N ARG A 32 -8.09 -5.45 3.71
CA ARG A 32 -9.18 -4.97 2.86
C ARG A 32 -8.65 -4.00 1.80
N LYS A 33 -7.81 -3.05 2.20
CA LYS A 33 -7.21 -2.06 1.28
C LYS A 33 -6.21 -2.68 0.29
N GLU A 34 -5.31 -3.53 0.75
CA GLU A 34 -4.37 -4.24 -0.12
C GLU A 34 -5.09 -5.18 -1.10
N SER A 35 -6.18 -5.83 -0.68
CA SER A 35 -6.99 -6.67 -1.58
C SER A 35 -7.85 -5.88 -2.57
N GLY A 36 -7.89 -4.54 -2.47
CA GLY A 36 -8.69 -3.66 -3.33
C GLY A 36 -10.18 -3.64 -2.97
N ARG A 37 -10.53 -4.02 -1.73
CA ARG A 37 -11.88 -3.89 -1.16
C ARG A 37 -12.06 -2.58 -0.38
N GLY A 38 -11.15 -1.65 -0.56
CA GLY A 38 -11.14 -0.33 0.07
C GLY A 38 -9.92 0.45 -0.37
N GLU A 39 -10.00 1.77 -0.22
CA GLU A 39 -8.94 2.68 -0.67
C GLU A 39 -8.00 3.08 0.45
N PHE A 40 -6.74 3.32 0.10
CA PHE A 40 -5.81 4.03 0.97
C PHE A 40 -6.09 5.53 0.88
N THR A 41 -6.14 6.19 2.03
CA THR A 41 -6.14 7.66 2.07
C THR A 41 -4.80 8.19 1.56
N ILE A 42 -4.77 9.44 1.09
CA ILE A 42 -3.53 10.10 0.67
C ILE A 42 -2.46 10.07 1.78
N SER A 43 -2.86 10.21 3.04
CA SER A 43 -1.95 10.15 4.19
C SER A 43 -1.32 8.76 4.35
N GLU A 44 -2.12 7.69 4.25
CA GLU A 44 -1.61 6.31 4.31
C GLU A 44 -0.72 5.99 3.12
N ALA A 45 -1.10 6.43 1.92
CA ALA A 45 -0.32 6.26 0.71
C ALA A 45 1.07 6.91 0.83
N LYS A 46 1.14 8.16 1.33
CA LYS A 46 2.41 8.85 1.63
C LYS A 46 3.25 8.11 2.67
N ARG A 47 2.63 7.54 3.70
CA ARG A 47 3.33 6.73 4.71
C ARG A 47 3.88 5.43 4.11
N LEU A 48 3.13 4.75 3.24
CA LEU A 48 3.62 3.57 2.52
C LEU A 48 4.82 3.91 1.63
N CYS A 49 4.75 5.04 0.91
CA CYS A 49 5.86 5.55 0.11
C CYS A 49 7.13 5.74 0.95
N LYS A 50 7.00 6.38 2.11
CA LYS A 50 8.10 6.57 3.08
C LYS A 50 8.62 5.25 3.64
N LEU A 51 7.74 4.30 3.94
CA LEU A 51 8.10 2.99 4.48
C LEU A 51 8.92 2.15 3.49
N PHE A 52 8.53 2.17 2.22
CA PHE A 52 9.14 1.31 1.20
C PHE A 52 10.19 2.00 0.33
N GLY A 53 10.34 3.32 0.45
CA GLY A 53 11.32 4.11 -0.31
C GLY A 53 10.94 4.25 -1.78
N CYS A 54 9.67 4.56 -2.06
CA CYS A 54 9.11 4.73 -3.40
C CYS A 54 8.22 5.98 -3.44
N THR A 55 7.69 6.30 -4.63
CA THR A 55 6.78 7.42 -4.86
C THR A 55 5.33 6.95 -4.99
N LEU A 56 4.38 7.91 -4.96
CA LEU A 56 2.97 7.60 -5.24
C LEU A 56 2.79 7.04 -6.65
N ASN A 57 3.57 7.52 -7.62
CA ASN A 57 3.53 7.07 -9.01
C ASN A 57 3.91 5.60 -9.12
N ASP A 58 4.93 5.19 -8.37
CA ASP A 58 5.41 3.80 -8.37
C ASP A 58 4.33 2.84 -7.83
N LEU A 59 3.47 3.31 -6.92
CA LEU A 59 2.65 2.45 -6.08
C LEU A 59 1.15 2.47 -6.42
N PHE A 60 0.62 3.61 -6.88
CA PHE A 60 -0.82 3.82 -7.07
C PHE A 60 -1.25 4.37 -8.43
N TRP A 61 -0.35 4.91 -9.26
CA TRP A 61 -0.71 5.28 -10.63
C TRP A 61 -0.57 4.08 -11.58
N SER A 62 -1.55 3.91 -12.45
CA SER A 62 -1.49 3.01 -13.60
C SER A 62 -1.46 3.83 -14.90
N GLU A 63 -0.88 3.29 -15.97
CA GLU A 63 -0.84 3.98 -17.28
C GLU A 63 -2.26 4.19 -17.85
N ASP A 64 -3.25 3.45 -17.37
CA ASP A 64 -4.66 3.58 -17.76
C ASP A 64 -5.33 4.87 -17.22
N ASP A 65 -4.81 5.46 -16.15
CA ASP A 65 -5.35 6.71 -15.56
C ASP A 65 -4.96 7.97 -16.35
N ALA A 66 -4.13 7.83 -17.39
CA ALA A 66 -3.61 8.92 -18.21
C ALA A 66 -4.31 9.08 -19.58
N SER A 67 -5.41 8.36 -19.82
CA SER A 67 -6.20 8.42 -21.07
C SER A 67 -7.44 9.32 -20.99
#